data_AF-A0A417KWD9-F1
#
_entry.id   AF-A0A417KWD9-F1
#
_cell.length_a   1.000
_cell.length_b   1.000
_cell.length_c   1.000
_cell.angle_alpha   90.00
_cell.angle_beta   90.00
_cell.angle_gamma   90.00
#
_symmetry.space_group_name_H-M   'P 1'
#
loop_
_entity.id
_entity.type
_entity.pdbx_description
1 polymer ?
#
loop_
_entity_poly.entity_id
_entity_poly.type
_entity_poly.pdbx_seq_one_letter_code
_entity_poly.pdbx_strand_id
1 'polypeptide(L)'
;MEDKEFIFESPLSAQQQAWRTKHPDWISDHFYMGEFMYSAVAVERGLENTPTPEARKAIRNLVKNLLEPLRRYAGCSEGMHISSGYRCEELNRLVGGVKNSQHLTGEAVDIYTLDNCYLFNALQRSGLNFDQVIYYRRRNFIHLSLKLKGKNRRQVIIK
;
A
#
# COMPACT_ATOMS: atom_id res chain seq x y z
N MET A 1 6.41 -15.50 -31.70
CA MET A 1 5.59 -16.43 -30.90
C MET A 1 4.93 -15.61 -29.81
N GLU A 2 3.66 -15.32 -30.07
CA GLU A 2 2.59 -14.79 -29.19
C GLU A 2 2.93 -13.62 -28.27
N ASP A 3 2.64 -12.43 -28.81
CA ASP A 3 2.17 -11.29 -28.04
C ASP A 3 1.00 -11.72 -27.17
N LYS A 4 1.25 -11.84 -25.85
CA LYS A 4 0.17 -11.95 -24.88
C LYS A 4 -0.56 -10.61 -24.88
N GLU A 5 -1.73 -10.59 -25.49
CA GLU A 5 -2.73 -9.53 -25.31
C GLU A 5 -2.82 -9.22 -23.81
N PHE A 6 -2.35 -8.04 -23.43
CA PHE A 6 -2.67 -7.45 -22.15
C PHE A 6 -4.19 -7.31 -22.11
N ILE A 7 -4.86 -8.15 -21.33
CA ILE A 7 -6.28 -8.02 -21.06
C ILE A 7 -6.48 -6.64 -20.44
N PHE A 8 -6.98 -5.72 -21.26
CA PHE A 8 -7.54 -4.47 -20.79
C PHE A 8 -8.71 -4.84 -19.88
N GLU A 9 -8.55 -4.61 -18.58
CA GLU A 9 -9.66 -4.66 -17.62
C GLU A 9 -10.83 -3.91 -18.22
N SER A 10 -11.97 -4.59 -18.32
CA SER A 10 -13.19 -3.97 -18.81
C SER A 10 -13.48 -2.71 -17.98
N PRO A 11 -13.88 -1.60 -18.61
CA PRO A 11 -14.20 -0.39 -17.87
C PRO A 11 -15.25 -0.69 -16.80
N LEU A 12 -15.09 -0.04 -15.64
CA LEU A 12 -16.00 -0.17 -14.51
C LEU A 12 -17.45 -0.06 -14.96
N SER A 13 -18.33 -0.91 -14.43
CA SER A 13 -19.75 -0.80 -14.69
C SER A 13 -20.30 0.56 -14.25
N ALA A 14 -21.39 1.01 -14.87
CA ALA A 14 -22.04 2.27 -14.49
C ALA A 14 -22.40 2.31 -12.99
N GLN A 15 -22.73 1.16 -12.40
CA GLN A 15 -23.00 1.02 -10.97
C GLN A 15 -21.74 1.22 -10.12
N GLN A 16 -20.60 0.66 -10.53
CA GLN A 16 -19.32 0.86 -9.85
C GLN A 16 -18.86 2.32 -9.93
N GLN A 17 -19.06 2.98 -11.08
CA GLN A 17 -18.75 4.40 -11.26
C GLN A 17 -19.62 5.29 -10.35
N ALA A 18 -20.93 5.07 -10.33
CA ALA A 18 -21.88 5.83 -9.50
C ALA A 18 -21.69 5.58 -8.00
N TRP A 19 -21.23 4.39 -7.61
CA TRP A 19 -20.88 4.11 -6.22
C TRP A 19 -19.61 4.86 -5.81
N ARG A 20 -18.58 4.90 -6.66
CA ARG A 20 -17.33 5.62 -6.38
C ARG A 20 -17.49 7.12 -6.20
N THR A 21 -18.35 7.78 -6.97
CA THR A 21 -18.61 9.22 -6.80
C THR A 21 -19.19 9.56 -5.43
N LYS A 22 -19.82 8.59 -4.75
CA LYS A 22 -20.34 8.73 -3.38
C LYS A 22 -19.32 8.39 -2.30
N HIS A 23 -18.15 7.85 -2.65
CA HIS A 23 -17.10 7.44 -1.71
C HIS A 23 -15.79 8.16 -2.03
N PRO A 24 -15.66 9.44 -1.65
CA PRO A 24 -14.50 10.30 -2.00
C PRO A 24 -13.16 9.78 -1.44
N ASP A 25 -13.20 8.83 -0.52
CA ASP A 25 -12.02 8.17 0.03
C ASP A 25 -11.42 7.10 -0.90
N TRP A 26 -12.09 6.70 -1.99
CA TRP A 26 -11.51 5.77 -2.96
C TRP A 26 -10.32 6.36 -3.70
N ILE A 27 -9.25 5.57 -3.82
CA ILE A 27 -8.00 6.00 -4.45
C ILE A 27 -7.78 5.31 -5.80
N SER A 28 -8.07 4.01 -5.89
CA SER A 28 -7.93 3.17 -7.10
C SER A 28 -8.84 1.94 -7.04
N ASP A 29 -8.78 1.03 -8.02
CA ASP A 29 -9.66 -0.15 -8.19
C ASP A 29 -9.77 -1.06 -6.97
N HIS A 30 -8.73 -1.09 -6.15
CA HIS A 30 -8.70 -1.99 -5.01
C HIS A 30 -8.34 -1.33 -3.68
N PHE A 31 -8.17 0.00 -3.64
CA PHE A 31 -7.68 0.69 -2.45
C PHE A 31 -8.48 1.97 -2.14
N TYR A 32 -8.77 2.19 -0.87
CA TYR A 32 -9.37 3.41 -0.35
C TYR A 32 -8.62 3.95 0.88
N MET A 33 -8.75 5.25 1.16
CA MET A 33 -7.97 5.97 2.18
C MET A 33 -8.14 5.38 3.59
N GLY A 34 -9.34 4.92 3.94
CA GLY A 34 -9.65 4.37 5.26
C GLY A 34 -8.78 3.16 5.64
N GLU A 35 -8.37 2.34 4.66
CA GLU A 35 -7.47 1.19 4.90
C GLU A 35 -6.09 1.64 5.40
N PHE A 36 -5.63 2.81 4.97
CA PHE A 36 -4.36 3.37 5.41
C PHE A 36 -4.47 4.07 6.76
N MET A 37 -5.67 4.45 7.18
CA MET A 37 -5.93 5.10 8.48
C MET A 37 -6.17 4.06 9.58
N TYR A 38 -6.66 2.88 9.21
CA TYR A 38 -7.00 1.84 10.16
C TYR A 38 -5.77 1.27 10.88
N SER A 39 -5.92 1.06 12.18
CA SER A 39 -5.00 0.27 13.01
C SER A 39 -5.77 -0.29 14.20
N ALA A 40 -5.69 -1.60 14.41
CA ALA A 40 -6.31 -2.24 15.58
C ALA A 40 -5.82 -1.62 16.90
N VAL A 41 -4.54 -1.27 16.99
CA VAL A 41 -3.96 -0.61 18.16
C VAL A 41 -4.51 0.79 18.34
N ALA A 42 -4.71 1.56 17.26
CA ALA A 42 -5.34 2.88 17.36
C ALA A 42 -6.78 2.77 17.86
N VAL A 43 -7.55 1.81 17.34
CA VAL A 43 -8.93 1.55 17.78
C VAL A 43 -8.97 1.15 19.26
N GLU A 44 -8.15 0.17 19.66
CA GLU A 44 -8.06 -0.30 21.04
C GLU A 44 -7.69 0.82 22.02
N ARG A 45 -6.84 1.76 21.59
CA ARG A 45 -6.34 2.88 22.39
C ARG A 45 -7.14 4.17 22.23
N GLY A 46 -8.22 4.17 21.43
CA GLY A 46 -9.02 5.37 21.16
C GLY A 46 -8.25 6.50 20.47
N LEU A 47 -7.22 6.17 19.68
CA LEU A 47 -6.37 7.14 19.01
C LEU A 47 -6.94 7.54 17.65
N GLU A 48 -6.95 8.84 17.40
CA GLU A 48 -7.24 9.38 16.07
C GLU A 48 -6.00 9.25 15.17
N ASN A 49 -6.06 8.32 14.21
CA ASN A 49 -4.99 8.09 13.24
C ASN A 49 -5.26 8.80 11.90
N THR A 50 -5.59 10.09 11.97
CA THR A 50 -5.95 10.90 10.79
C THR A 50 -4.70 11.45 10.08
N PRO A 51 -4.51 11.18 8.78
CA PRO A 51 -3.36 11.68 8.03
C PRO A 51 -3.50 13.16 7.68
N THR A 52 -2.38 13.87 7.74
CA THR A 52 -2.24 15.26 7.26
C THR A 52 -2.51 15.34 5.75
N PRO A 53 -2.80 16.53 5.19
CA PRO A 53 -2.98 16.70 3.75
C PRO A 53 -1.80 16.18 2.93
N GLU A 54 -0.57 16.38 3.41
CA GLU A 54 0.67 15.91 2.79
C GLU A 54 0.75 14.38 2.82
N ALA A 55 0.45 13.76 3.97
CA ALA A 55 0.41 12.31 4.08
C ALA A 55 -0.68 11.70 3.18
N ARG A 56 -1.85 12.33 3.06
CA ARG A 56 -2.89 11.90 2.10
C ARG A 56 -2.42 11.97 0.65
N LYS A 57 -1.61 12.97 0.28
CA LYS A 57 -1.00 13.04 -1.06
C LYS A 57 0.02 11.90 -1.25
N ALA A 58 0.85 11.63 -0.25
CA ALA A 58 1.81 10.53 -0.28
C ALA A 58 1.14 9.16 -0.40
N ILE A 59 0.07 8.91 0.36
CA ILE A 59 -0.73 7.66 0.27
C ILE A 59 -1.31 7.50 -1.14
N ARG A 60 -1.89 8.56 -1.72
CA ARG A 60 -2.41 8.48 -3.09
C ARG A 60 -1.32 8.19 -4.11
N ASN A 61 -0.12 8.74 -3.93
CA ASN A 61 1.05 8.42 -4.76
C ASN A 61 1.47 6.96 -4.60
N LEU A 62 1.60 6.47 -3.36
CA LEU A 62 1.94 5.08 -3.05
C LEU A 62 0.96 4.11 -3.70
N VAL A 63 -0.35 4.37 -3.58
CA VAL A 63 -1.38 3.52 -4.17
C VAL A 63 -1.30 3.51 -5.69
N LYS A 64 -1.33 4.69 -6.32
CA LYS A 64 -1.46 4.79 -7.78
C LYS A 64 -0.22 4.35 -8.53
N ASN A 65 0.96 4.54 -7.94
CA ASN A 65 2.23 4.32 -8.63
C ASN A 65 2.97 3.06 -8.19
N LEU A 66 2.54 2.40 -7.10
CA LEU A 66 3.14 1.16 -6.64
C LEU A 66 2.11 0.06 -6.35
N LEU A 67 1.14 0.29 -5.47
CA LEU A 67 0.29 -0.81 -4.97
C LEU A 67 -0.71 -1.32 -6.02
N GLU A 68 -1.43 -0.42 -6.68
CA GLU A 68 -2.42 -0.80 -7.70
C GLU A 68 -1.74 -1.48 -8.91
N PRO A 69 -0.66 -0.92 -9.49
CA PRO A 69 0.07 -1.62 -10.56
C PRO A 69 0.66 -2.96 -10.11
N LEU A 70 1.18 -3.05 -8.88
CA LEU A 70 1.73 -4.29 -8.36
C LEU A 70 0.65 -5.36 -8.19
N ARG A 71 -0.54 -4.99 -7.69
CA ARG A 71 -1.66 -5.90 -7.52
C ARG A 71 -2.10 -6.49 -8.85
N ARG A 72 -2.24 -5.62 -9.86
CA ARG A 72 -2.57 -6.02 -11.24
C ARG A 72 -1.51 -6.93 -11.84
N TYR A 73 -0.23 -6.56 -11.70
CA TYR A 73 0.88 -7.35 -12.24
C TYR A 73 0.97 -8.75 -11.58
N ALA A 74 0.80 -8.80 -10.26
CA ALA A 74 0.81 -10.06 -9.53
C ALA A 74 -0.42 -10.93 -9.83
N GLY A 75 -1.54 -10.34 -10.25
CA GLY A 75 -2.80 -11.06 -10.43
C GLY A 75 -3.38 -11.54 -9.09
N CYS A 76 -3.21 -10.76 -8.02
CA CYS A 76 -3.71 -11.11 -6.69
C CYS A 76 -5.26 -10.94 -6.64
N SER A 77 -6.00 -11.98 -7.05
CA SER A 77 -7.46 -12.04 -6.96
C SER A 77 -7.96 -11.93 -5.52
N GLU A 78 -7.30 -12.63 -4.60
CA GLU A 78 -7.59 -12.63 -3.14
C GLU A 78 -7.16 -11.33 -2.43
N GLY A 79 -6.41 -10.47 -3.15
CA GLY A 79 -6.10 -9.11 -2.73
C GLY A 79 -4.86 -8.90 -1.87
N MET A 80 -4.67 -7.63 -1.52
CA MET A 80 -3.59 -7.12 -0.67
C MET A 80 -4.21 -6.52 0.59
N HIS A 81 -4.07 -7.18 1.74
CA HIS A 81 -4.63 -6.70 2.99
C HIS A 81 -3.66 -5.72 3.66
N ILE A 82 -4.09 -4.46 3.81
CA ILE A 82 -3.32 -3.45 4.53
C ILE A 82 -3.49 -3.69 6.03
N SER A 83 -2.39 -4.11 6.68
CA SER A 83 -2.35 -4.25 8.14
C SER A 83 -1.95 -2.96 8.83
N SER A 84 -1.19 -2.10 8.14
CA SER A 84 -0.82 -0.79 8.65
C SER A 84 -0.38 0.14 7.52
N GLY A 85 -1.05 1.28 7.39
CA GLY A 85 -0.68 2.35 6.46
C GLY A 85 -0.03 3.53 7.18
N TYR A 86 -0.72 4.66 7.21
CA TYR A 86 -0.30 5.83 7.97
C TYR A 86 -0.26 5.53 9.47
N ARG A 87 0.69 6.17 10.17
CA ARG A 87 0.74 6.20 11.63
C ARG A 87 0.95 7.63 12.10
N CYS A 88 0.11 8.14 12.98
CA CYS A 88 0.45 9.31 13.76
C CYS A 88 1.63 9.01 14.70
N GLU A 89 2.28 10.05 15.23
CA GLU A 89 3.49 9.88 16.07
C GLU A 89 3.24 8.98 17.27
N GLU A 90 2.10 9.16 17.94
CA GLU A 90 1.72 8.39 19.10
C GLU A 90 1.51 6.91 18.76
N LEU A 91 0.74 6.62 17.69
CA LEU A 91 0.57 5.25 17.22
C LEU A 91 1.91 4.61 16.86
N ASN A 92 2.77 5.34 16.13
CA ASN A 92 4.08 4.85 15.74
C ASN A 92 4.93 4.49 16.97
N ARG A 93 4.91 5.31 18.03
CA ARG A 93 5.59 5.01 19.30
C ARG A 93 5.03 3.75 19.96
N LEU A 94 3.71 3.62 20.05
CA LEU A 94 3.05 2.48 20.71
C LEU A 94 3.35 1.14 20.03
N VAL A 95 3.44 1.13 18.70
CA VAL A 95 3.77 -0.09 17.95
C VAL A 95 5.28 -0.35 17.82
N GLY A 96 6.11 0.40 18.55
CA GLY A 96 7.57 0.26 18.53
C GLY A 96 8.23 0.73 17.23
N GLY A 97 7.59 1.64 16.50
CA GLY A 97 8.10 2.23 15.28
C GLY A 97 9.27 3.18 15.53
N VAL A 98 10.13 3.32 14.52
CA VAL A 98 11.29 4.22 14.56
C VAL A 98 10.88 5.66 14.25
N LYS A 99 11.65 6.64 14.75
CA LYS A 99 11.34 8.09 14.60
C LYS A 99 11.26 8.56 13.14
N ASN A 100 12.05 7.98 12.25
CA ASN A 100 12.11 8.36 10.84
C ASN A 100 11.36 7.36 9.94
N SER A 101 10.28 6.77 10.46
CA SER A 101 9.45 5.80 9.75
C SER A 101 8.66 6.46 8.62
N GLN A 102 8.64 5.86 7.44
CA GLN A 102 7.83 6.33 6.31
C GLN A 102 6.32 6.14 6.51
N HIS A 103 5.90 5.38 7.52
CA HIS A 103 4.49 5.34 7.93
C HIS A 103 4.01 6.71 8.46
N LEU A 104 4.90 7.51 9.07
CA LEU A 104 4.58 8.85 9.59
C LEU A 104 4.28 9.85 8.46
N THR A 105 4.82 9.61 7.27
CA THR A 105 4.64 10.50 6.10
C THR A 105 3.63 9.97 5.10
N GLY A 106 2.97 8.83 5.39
CA GLY A 106 2.06 8.17 4.45
C GLY A 106 2.75 7.57 3.22
N GLU A 107 4.07 7.37 3.29
CA GLU A 107 4.88 6.85 2.19
C GLU A 107 5.14 5.35 2.31
N ALA A 108 4.61 4.67 3.33
CA ALA A 108 4.78 3.25 3.54
C ALA A 108 3.50 2.51 3.93
N VAL A 109 3.51 1.21 3.69
CA VAL A 109 2.42 0.29 4.00
C VAL A 109 2.97 -1.10 4.34
N ASP A 110 2.35 -1.75 5.32
CA ASP A 110 2.58 -3.15 5.68
C ASP A 110 1.41 -4.00 5.18
N ILE A 111 1.69 -4.97 4.32
CA ILE A 111 0.70 -5.77 3.59
C ILE A 111 0.82 -7.26 3.94
N TYR A 112 -0.32 -7.93 4.08
CA TYR A 112 -0.45 -9.37 4.01
C TYR A 112 -1.12 -9.79 2.70
N THR A 113 -0.58 -10.83 2.06
CA THR A 113 -1.25 -11.57 1.00
C THR A 113 -1.25 -13.06 1.34
N LEU A 114 -2.01 -13.86 0.57
CA LEU A 114 -1.98 -15.32 0.70
C LEU A 114 -0.56 -15.87 0.46
N ASP A 115 0.15 -15.32 -0.52
CA ASP A 115 1.55 -15.63 -0.79
C ASP A 115 2.38 -14.34 -0.91
N ASN A 116 3.05 -13.99 0.20
CA ASN A 116 3.96 -12.85 0.23
C ASN A 116 5.22 -13.11 -0.59
N CYS A 117 5.72 -14.35 -0.67
CA CYS A 117 6.90 -14.67 -1.47
C CYS A 117 6.63 -14.36 -2.95
N TYR A 118 5.46 -14.77 -3.43
CA TYR A 118 5.01 -14.46 -4.77
C TYR A 118 4.89 -12.94 -5.00
N LEU A 119 4.27 -12.21 -4.08
CA LEU A 119 4.16 -10.75 -4.19
C LEU A 119 5.52 -10.05 -4.24
N PHE A 120 6.45 -10.49 -3.40
CA PHE A 120 7.82 -9.99 -3.40
C PHE A 120 8.51 -10.23 -4.74
N ASN A 121 8.41 -11.45 -5.30
CA ASN A 121 8.97 -11.77 -6.60
C ASN A 121 8.30 -10.97 -7.73
N ALA A 122 6.98 -10.77 -7.66
CA ALA A 122 6.24 -9.94 -8.59
C ALA A 122 6.74 -8.48 -8.57
N LEU A 123 7.02 -7.91 -7.40
CA LEU A 123 7.60 -6.57 -7.29
C LEU A 123 8.99 -6.49 -7.94
N GLN A 124 9.84 -7.50 -7.73
CA GLN A 124 11.18 -7.50 -8.33
C GLN A 124 11.12 -7.56 -9.86
N ARG A 125 10.14 -8.29 -10.41
CA ARG A 125 9.99 -8.50 -11.86
C ARG A 125 9.19 -7.42 -12.58
N SER A 126 8.33 -6.68 -11.89
CA SER A 126 7.45 -5.67 -12.48
C SER A 126 8.18 -4.40 -12.96
N GLY A 127 9.40 -4.16 -12.46
CA GLY A 127 10.14 -2.93 -12.75
C GLY A 127 9.61 -1.67 -12.05
N LEU A 128 8.50 -1.77 -11.31
CA LEU A 128 7.87 -0.64 -10.61
C LEU A 128 8.83 0.09 -9.70
N ASN A 129 8.73 1.42 -9.65
CA ASN A 129 9.55 2.23 -8.75
C ASN A 129 9.11 2.03 -7.30
N PHE A 130 10.06 1.96 -6.38
CA PHE A 130 9.82 1.87 -4.94
C PHE A 130 11.04 2.37 -4.18
N ASP A 131 10.84 2.88 -2.98
CA ASP A 131 11.95 3.30 -2.12
C ASP A 131 12.54 2.11 -1.38
N GLN A 132 11.71 1.36 -0.65
CA GLN A 132 12.12 0.20 0.13
C GLN A 132 11.08 -0.92 0.08
N VAL A 133 11.56 -2.16 0.04
CA VAL A 133 10.79 -3.36 0.37
C VAL A 133 11.49 -4.10 1.50
N ILE A 134 10.74 -4.45 2.55
CA ILE A 134 11.23 -5.31 3.63
C ILE A 134 10.31 -6.53 3.73
N TYR A 135 10.85 -7.71 3.47
CA TYR A 135 10.10 -8.96 3.63
C TYR A 135 10.38 -9.57 5.00
N TYR A 136 9.39 -9.54 5.89
CA TYR A 136 9.46 -10.15 7.22
C TYR A 136 8.97 -11.60 7.18
N ARG A 137 9.87 -12.54 6.85
CA ARG A 137 9.53 -13.96 6.61
C ARG A 137 8.87 -14.62 7.81
N ARG A 138 9.38 -14.36 9.02
CA ARG A 138 8.85 -14.97 10.26
C ARG A 138 7.50 -14.41 10.68
N ARG A 139 7.21 -13.15 10.32
CA ARG A 139 5.96 -12.46 10.65
C ARG A 139 4.95 -12.50 9.50
N ASN A 140 5.36 -13.05 8.36
CA ASN A 140 4.59 -13.22 7.14
C ASN A 140 3.90 -11.94 6.64
N PHE A 141 4.63 -10.81 6.56
CA PHE A 141 4.14 -9.61 5.89
C PHE A 141 5.25 -8.91 5.11
N ILE A 142 4.86 -8.04 4.19
CA ILE A 142 5.76 -7.23 3.40
C ILE A 142 5.52 -5.76 3.68
N HIS A 143 6.60 -5.06 4.02
CA HIS A 143 6.65 -3.62 4.05
C HIS A 143 6.99 -3.10 2.65
N LEU A 144 6.21 -2.16 2.13
CA LEU A 144 6.47 -1.44 0.89
C LEU A 144 6.48 0.06 1.15
N SER A 145 7.40 0.78 0.53
CA SER A 145 7.41 2.23 0.57
C SER A 145 7.72 2.88 -0.78
N LEU A 146 7.16 4.07 -0.99
CA LEU A 146 7.38 4.92 -2.14
C LEU A 146 7.35 6.37 -1.69
N LYS A 147 8.46 7.08 -1.92
CA LYS A 147 8.53 8.50 -1.57
C LYS A 147 7.70 9.33 -2.54
N LEU A 148 7.03 10.35 -2.00
CA LEU A 148 6.37 11.38 -2.80
C LEU A 148 7.40 12.35 -3.40
N LYS A 149 8.49 12.61 -2.68
CA LYS A 149 9.55 13.54 -3.10
C LYS A 149 10.93 12.93 -2.92
N GLY A 150 11.85 13.29 -3.82
CA GLY A 150 13.25 12.84 -3.78
C GLY A 150 13.47 11.48 -4.45
N LYS A 151 14.68 10.94 -4.28
CA LYS A 151 15.10 9.69 -4.94
C LYS A 151 14.61 8.46 -4.16
N ASN A 152 13.91 7.58 -4.86
CA ASN A 152 13.56 6.24 -4.40
C ASN A 152 14.79 5.32 -4.50
N ARG A 153 15.12 4.65 -3.39
CA ARG A 153 16.38 3.90 -3.24
C ARG A 153 16.37 2.51 -3.86
N ARG A 154 15.20 1.94 -4.17
CA ARG A 154 15.03 0.55 -4.62
C ARG A 154 15.67 -0.47 -3.65
N GLN A 155 15.62 -0.17 -2.35
CA GLN A 155 16.27 -1.00 -1.33
C GLN A 155 15.46 -2.27 -1.04
N VAL A 156 16.13 -3.42 -1.02
CA VAL A 156 15.54 -4.71 -0.71
C VAL A 156 16.14 -5.26 0.58
N ILE A 157 15.30 -5.64 1.54
CA ILE A 157 15.71 -6.19 2.83
C ILE A 157 14.88 -7.44 3.13
N ILE A 158 15.54 -8.49 3.66
CA ILE A 158 14.89 -9.71 4.14
C ILE A 158 15.13 -9.82 5.65
N LYS A 159 14.06 -10.02 6.42
CA LYS A 159 14.07 -10.15 7.89
C LYS A 159 13.32 -11.40 8.37
#